data_AF-A0A6N7M6Q3-F1
#
_entry.id   AF-A0A6N7M6Q3-F1
#
_cell.length_a   1.000
_cell.length_b   1.000
_cell.length_c   1.000
_cell.angle_alpha   90.00
_cell.angle_beta   90.00
_cell.angle_gamma   90.00
#
_symmetry.space_group_name_H-M   'P 1'
#
loop_
_entity.id
_entity.type
_entity.pdbx_description
1 polymer ?
#
loop_
_entity_poly.entity_id
_entity_poly.type
_entity_poly.pdbx_seq_one_letter_code
_entity_poly.pdbx_strand_id
1 'polypeptide(L)'
;MRRHPMSTHANTTVATDGSHVVAFFGSEGLYCYDMDGNLLWDKDFGTLKSVFFVSEGAEWEFASSPVIHDGTVIVQCDVFENSFVAALDIETGEKIWRAERDEYPGWSTPNIYKYNGKDYVVVNDGSVLAMRLNDYFLAYDFKTGDEVWKMSGGGDIPIPTPIVSDELLYFNSAHGRSSPVLAVRKDASGDITLNEGDTTNTGVKWSWPRGGSYLHTMLLYNGYLYSVHFNGKITCMDAGNGEIIFREKNWQGR
;
A
#
# COMPACT_ATOMS: atom_id res chain seq x y z
N MET A 1 8.21 -8.11 22.91
CA MET A 1 7.20 -8.33 21.87
C MET A 1 7.42 -9.69 21.24
N ARG A 2 6.38 -10.40 20.78
CA ARG A 2 6.60 -11.58 19.95
C ARG A 2 6.98 -11.09 18.55
N ARG A 3 7.66 -11.92 17.78
CA ARG A 3 8.28 -11.48 16.53
C ARG A 3 8.49 -12.69 15.63
N HIS A 4 8.44 -12.51 14.32
CA HIS A 4 8.72 -13.59 13.39
C HIS A 4 10.20 -13.99 13.54
N PRO A 5 10.58 -15.29 13.59
CA PRO A 5 11.96 -15.70 13.86
C PRO A 5 13.00 -15.09 12.90
N MET A 6 12.59 -14.83 11.65
CA MET A 6 13.42 -14.25 10.59
C MET A 6 13.43 -12.71 10.54
N SER A 7 12.71 -12.04 11.44
CA SER A 7 12.53 -10.58 11.42
C SER A 7 13.35 -9.88 12.51
N THR A 8 13.61 -8.58 12.38
CA THR A 8 14.41 -7.80 13.35
C THR A 8 13.67 -6.60 13.95
N HIS A 9 12.36 -6.45 13.67
CA HIS A 9 11.58 -5.21 13.84
C HIS A 9 12.01 -4.04 12.94
N ALA A 10 13.07 -4.20 12.15
CA ALA A 10 13.61 -3.19 11.23
C ALA A 10 13.44 -3.61 9.76
N ASN A 11 12.27 -4.13 9.38
CA ASN A 11 12.01 -4.56 7.99
C ASN A 11 11.55 -3.42 7.08
N THR A 12 11.07 -2.32 7.66
CA THR A 12 10.64 -1.14 6.90
C THR A 12 11.87 -0.46 6.30
N THR A 13 11.68 0.15 5.13
CA THR A 13 12.72 0.99 4.53
C THR A 13 12.67 2.37 5.19
N VAL A 14 13.83 2.96 5.44
CA VAL A 14 13.92 4.36 5.92
C VAL A 14 13.54 5.33 4.79
N ALA A 15 12.88 6.43 5.15
CA ALA A 15 12.56 7.52 4.22
C ALA A 15 13.45 8.73 4.49
N THR A 16 13.84 9.46 3.45
CA THR A 16 14.58 10.72 3.59
C THR A 16 14.20 11.72 2.51
N ASP A 17 14.16 12.99 2.89
CA ASP A 17 14.06 14.15 1.98
C ASP A 17 15.43 14.82 1.73
N GLY A 18 16.51 14.25 2.25
CA GLY A 18 17.87 14.80 2.21
C GLY A 18 18.26 15.69 3.39
N SER A 19 17.33 16.00 4.29
CA SER A 19 17.58 16.72 5.56
C SER A 19 17.13 15.92 6.78
N HIS A 20 16.06 15.14 6.62
CA HIS A 20 15.45 14.28 7.63
C HIS A 20 15.61 12.81 7.25
N VAL A 21 15.79 11.94 8.23
CA VAL A 21 15.78 10.47 8.08
C VAL A 21 14.73 9.91 9.02
N VAL A 22 13.69 9.31 8.45
CA VAL A 22 12.55 8.75 9.18
C VAL A 22 12.60 7.22 9.14
N ALA A 23 12.60 6.61 10.31
CA ALA A 23 12.66 5.15 10.49
C ALA A 23 11.48 4.66 11.35
N PHE A 24 10.81 3.59 10.90
CA PHE A 24 9.63 3.05 11.58
C PHE A 24 9.85 1.61 12.04
N PHE A 25 9.68 1.36 13.33
CA PHE A 25 9.94 0.05 13.96
C PHE A 25 8.67 -0.59 14.51
N GLY A 26 7.51 -0.30 13.90
CA GLY A 26 6.23 -0.81 14.36
C GLY A 26 5.89 -0.29 15.76
N SER A 27 5.60 -1.20 16.69
CA SER A 27 5.29 -0.86 18.08
C SER A 27 6.45 -0.23 18.86
N GLU A 28 7.69 -0.31 18.37
CA GLU A 28 8.82 0.42 18.98
C GLU A 28 8.83 1.90 18.58
N GLY A 29 7.93 2.32 17.68
CA GLY A 29 7.70 3.71 17.33
C GLY A 29 8.33 4.14 16.01
N LEU A 30 8.11 5.42 15.71
CA LEU A 30 8.63 6.15 14.55
C LEU A 30 9.62 7.20 15.04
N TYR A 31 10.77 7.31 14.37
CA TYR A 31 11.85 8.18 14.78
C TYR A 31 12.30 9.03 13.60
N CYS A 32 12.59 10.30 13.87
CA CYS A 32 13.16 11.22 12.90
C CYS A 32 14.51 11.72 13.39
N TYR A 33 15.51 11.60 12.53
CA TYR A 33 16.87 12.08 12.74
C TYR A 33 17.25 13.10 11.68
N ASP A 34 18.23 13.94 11.96
CA ASP A 34 18.93 14.67 10.91
C ASP A 34 19.96 13.78 10.19
N MET A 35 20.61 14.33 9.16
CA MET A 35 21.62 13.61 8.39
C MET A 35 22.92 13.30 9.16
N ASP A 36 23.15 13.97 10.30
CA ASP A 36 24.28 13.74 11.20
C ASP A 36 23.96 12.65 12.25
N GLY A 37 22.71 12.17 12.29
CA GLY A 37 22.24 11.13 13.21
C GLY A 37 21.76 11.68 14.56
N ASN A 38 21.50 12.98 14.68
CA ASN A 38 20.89 13.54 15.89
C ASN A 38 19.38 13.29 15.87
N LEU A 39 18.82 12.82 16.99
CA LEU A 39 17.38 12.63 17.13
C LEU A 39 16.69 14.00 17.17
N LEU A 40 15.72 14.19 16.27
CA LEU A 40 14.89 15.39 16.21
C LEU A 40 13.59 15.20 17.00
N TRP A 41 12.90 14.08 16.75
CA TRP A 41 11.70 13.68 17.48
C TRP A 41 11.45 12.17 17.35
N ASP A 42 10.63 11.64 18.25
CA ASP A 42 10.09 10.29 18.20
C ASP A 42 8.57 10.29 18.40
N LYS A 43 7.92 9.21 17.95
CA LYS A 43 6.49 9.01 18.05
C LYS A 43 6.16 7.58 18.44
N ASP A 44 5.55 7.45 19.61
CA ASP A 44 4.96 6.20 20.06
C ASP A 44 3.51 6.07 19.57
N PHE A 45 3.19 4.95 18.90
CA PHE A 45 1.85 4.60 18.46
C PHE A 45 1.20 3.52 19.35
N GLY A 46 1.88 3.11 20.42
CA GLY A 46 1.51 2.01 21.30
C GLY A 46 1.79 0.65 20.68
N THR A 47 1.16 -0.38 21.25
CA THR A 47 1.29 -1.74 20.73
C THR A 47 0.46 -1.91 19.47
N LEU A 48 1.15 -2.15 18.36
CA LEU A 48 0.55 -2.40 17.06
C LEU A 48 0.59 -3.90 16.72
N LYS A 49 -0.58 -4.55 16.77
CA LYS A 49 -0.71 -6.01 16.60
C LYS A 49 -0.74 -6.41 15.12
N SER A 50 0.44 -6.48 14.49
CA SER A 50 0.57 -6.99 13.12
C SER A 50 0.60 -8.54 13.11
N VAL A 51 -0.59 -9.14 13.17
CA VAL A 51 -0.78 -10.61 13.21
C VAL A 51 -1.44 -11.12 11.95
N PHE A 52 -1.30 -12.41 11.66
CA PHE A 52 -2.18 -13.06 10.70
C PHE A 52 -3.59 -13.18 11.29
N PHE A 53 -4.60 -12.67 10.61
CA PHE A 53 -5.96 -12.51 11.15
C PHE A 53 -6.69 -13.81 11.53
N VAL A 54 -6.29 -14.98 11.01
CA VAL A 54 -6.80 -16.31 11.42
C VAL A 54 -5.89 -17.02 12.44
N SER A 55 -4.75 -16.42 12.78
CA SER A 55 -3.80 -16.96 13.75
C SER A 55 -3.17 -15.82 14.53
N GLU A 56 -3.86 -15.36 15.58
CA GLU A 56 -3.40 -14.28 16.47
C GLU A 56 -2.00 -14.53 17.06
N GLY A 57 -1.56 -15.78 17.16
CA GLY A 57 -0.19 -16.13 17.60
C GLY A 57 0.91 -15.93 16.55
N ALA A 58 0.56 -15.61 15.30
CA ALA A 58 1.49 -15.42 14.19
C ALA A 58 1.69 -13.93 13.92
N GLU A 59 2.58 -13.30 14.70
CA GLU A 59 3.01 -11.91 14.48
C GLU A 59 4.02 -11.85 13.33
N TRP A 60 3.69 -11.08 12.29
CA TRP A 60 4.52 -10.89 11.08
C TRP A 60 5.14 -9.49 11.00
N GLU A 61 4.97 -8.68 12.06
CA GLU A 61 5.59 -7.37 12.22
C GLU A 61 5.26 -6.39 11.08
N PHE A 62 6.01 -5.30 10.94
CA PHE A 62 5.72 -4.23 9.98
C PHE A 62 6.62 -4.33 8.75
N ALA A 63 6.04 -4.01 7.59
CA ALA A 63 6.77 -3.80 6.35
C ALA A 63 6.31 -2.54 5.59
N SER A 64 5.19 -1.93 5.99
CA SER A 64 4.76 -0.63 5.48
C SER A 64 5.79 0.43 5.89
N SER A 65 6.44 1.02 4.90
CA SER A 65 7.48 2.02 5.11
C SER A 65 6.88 3.42 5.20
N PRO A 66 7.49 4.35 5.97
CA PRO A 66 7.08 5.74 5.95
C PRO A 66 7.30 6.36 4.56
N VAL A 67 6.50 7.37 4.22
CA VAL A 67 6.68 8.20 3.01
C VAL A 67 6.80 9.65 3.44
N ILE A 68 7.77 10.39 2.87
CA ILE A 68 7.90 11.83 3.07
C ILE A 68 7.45 12.54 1.80
N HIS A 69 6.54 13.51 1.94
CA HIS A 69 6.09 14.37 0.85
C HIS A 69 5.73 15.73 1.41
N ASP A 70 6.18 16.82 0.78
CA ASP A 70 5.82 18.21 1.13
C ASP A 70 5.86 18.52 2.64
N GLY A 71 6.97 18.14 3.31
CA GLY A 71 7.14 18.37 4.75
C GLY A 71 6.24 17.52 5.66
N THR A 72 5.63 16.46 5.13
CA THR A 72 4.73 15.56 5.86
C THR A 72 5.23 14.13 5.80
N VAL A 73 5.19 13.43 6.93
CA VAL A 73 5.41 11.99 7.02
C VAL A 73 4.06 11.28 7.00
N ILE A 74 3.90 10.35 6.07
CA ILE A 74 2.77 9.43 6.00
C ILE A 74 3.19 8.05 6.52
N VAL A 75 2.39 7.50 7.43
CA VAL A 75 2.53 6.12 7.90
C VAL A 75 1.20 5.38 7.72
N GLN A 76 1.28 4.15 7.20
CA GLN A 76 0.16 3.22 7.11
C GLN A 76 0.42 2.09 8.11
N CYS A 77 -0.53 1.91 9.02
CA CYS A 77 -0.47 0.92 10.08
C CYS A 77 -1.74 0.09 10.04
N ASP A 78 -1.81 -0.87 9.13
CA ASP A 78 -2.92 -1.83 9.07
C ASP A 78 -2.59 -3.03 9.96
N VAL A 79 -3.32 -3.15 11.07
CA VAL A 79 -3.10 -4.09 12.16
C VAL A 79 -4.42 -4.71 12.61
N PHE A 80 -4.36 -5.68 13.52
CA PHE A 80 -5.55 -6.43 13.87
C PHE A 80 -6.58 -5.60 14.65
N GLU A 81 -6.08 -4.64 15.43
CA GLU A 81 -6.84 -3.72 16.26
C GLU A 81 -6.30 -2.30 16.05
N ASN A 82 -7.20 -1.36 15.77
CA ASN A 82 -6.90 0.07 15.60
C ASN A 82 -6.00 0.37 14.40
N SER A 83 -6.32 -0.18 13.22
CA SER A 83 -5.64 0.19 11.97
C SER A 83 -5.81 1.68 11.68
N PHE A 84 -4.79 2.28 11.07
CA PHE A 84 -4.87 3.69 10.69
C PHE A 84 -3.89 4.06 9.58
N VAL A 85 -4.20 5.16 8.90
CA VAL A 85 -3.21 5.97 8.18
C VAL A 85 -3.08 7.30 8.90
N ALA A 86 -1.87 7.81 9.07
CA ALA A 86 -1.62 9.09 9.72
C ALA A 86 -0.66 9.96 8.92
N ALA A 87 -0.87 11.26 8.99
CA ALA A 87 0.06 12.29 8.55
C ALA A 87 0.62 13.03 9.76
N LEU A 88 1.94 13.17 9.78
CA LEU A 88 2.68 13.91 10.79
C LEU A 88 3.51 15.01 10.13
N ASP A 89 3.66 16.13 10.81
CA ASP A 89 4.58 17.19 10.41
C ASP A 89 6.04 16.69 10.53
N ILE A 90 6.87 16.90 9.49
CA ILE A 90 8.25 16.36 9.44
C ILE A 90 9.17 17.01 10.46
N GLU A 91 8.92 18.28 10.82
CA GLU A 91 9.81 19.06 11.70
C GLU A 91 9.54 18.70 13.18
N THR A 92 8.30 18.40 13.52
CA THR A 92 7.85 18.27 14.92
C THR A 92 7.37 16.87 15.31
N GLY A 93 6.98 16.03 14.35
CA GLY A 93 6.31 14.76 14.62
C GLY A 93 4.87 14.92 15.16
N GLU A 94 4.33 16.15 15.14
CA GLU A 94 2.96 16.42 15.54
C GLU A 94 1.97 15.86 14.50
N LYS A 95 0.84 15.35 14.98
CA LYS A 95 -0.17 14.76 14.12
C LYS A 95 -0.94 15.86 13.39
N ILE A 96 -0.90 15.82 12.06
CA ILE A 96 -1.75 16.63 11.19
C ILE A 96 -3.15 16.01 11.14
N TRP A 97 -3.23 14.74 10.75
CA TRP A 97 -4.47 13.96 10.75
C TRP A 97 -4.21 12.48 10.99
N ARG A 98 -5.27 11.75 11.33
CA ARG A 98 -5.28 10.28 11.44
C ARG A 98 -6.65 9.76 11.01
N ALA A 99 -6.65 8.91 9.99
CA ALA A 99 -7.81 8.19 9.52
C ALA A 99 -7.80 6.80 10.15
N GLU A 100 -8.75 6.51 11.03
CA GLU A 100 -8.95 5.16 11.57
C GLU A 100 -9.53 4.24 10.49
N ARG A 101 -9.14 2.97 10.52
CA ARG A 101 -9.49 1.97 9.52
C ARG A 101 -9.97 0.70 10.21
N ASP A 102 -10.97 0.06 9.64
CA ASP A 102 -11.45 -1.26 10.09
C ASP A 102 -11.02 -2.32 9.07
N GLU A 103 -9.70 -2.51 8.99
CA GLU A 103 -9.06 -3.33 7.97
C GLU A 103 -8.32 -4.50 8.60
N TYR A 104 -8.11 -5.54 7.81
CA TYR A 104 -7.22 -6.61 8.20
C TYR A 104 -5.75 -6.16 8.15
N PRO A 105 -4.86 -6.83 8.89
CA PRO A 105 -3.42 -6.56 8.81
C PRO A 105 -2.89 -6.57 7.39
N GLY A 106 -2.21 -5.49 7.02
CA GLY A 106 -1.66 -5.23 5.70
C GLY A 106 -0.21 -4.77 5.82
N TRP A 107 0.56 -4.99 4.76
CA TRP A 107 2.01 -4.72 4.74
C TRP A 107 2.44 -3.81 3.60
N SER A 108 1.47 -3.27 2.85
CA SER A 108 1.73 -2.32 1.77
C SER A 108 2.28 -1.00 2.31
N THR A 109 3.27 -0.46 1.61
CA THR A 109 3.70 0.94 1.77
C THR A 109 2.71 1.84 1.01
N PRO A 110 2.29 3.01 1.56
CA PRO A 110 1.45 3.96 0.85
C PRO A 110 2.21 4.61 -0.32
N ASN A 111 1.48 5.28 -1.22
CA ASN A 111 2.10 6.13 -2.25
C ASN A 111 1.35 7.46 -2.36
N ILE A 112 1.95 8.45 -3.01
CA ILE A 112 1.36 9.77 -3.22
C ILE A 112 1.08 9.97 -4.71
N TYR A 113 -0.11 10.45 -5.04
CA TYR A 113 -0.42 10.89 -6.40
C TYR A 113 -0.95 12.31 -6.44
N LYS A 114 -0.64 13.00 -7.54
CA LYS A 114 -1.14 14.35 -7.82
C LYS A 114 -2.21 14.32 -8.88
N TYR A 115 -3.35 14.98 -8.63
CA TYR A 115 -4.42 15.17 -9.60
C TYR A 115 -5.01 16.58 -9.46
N ASN A 116 -5.16 17.29 -10.58
CA ASN A 116 -5.66 18.68 -10.62
C ASN A 116 -5.04 19.62 -9.57
N GLY A 117 -3.71 19.51 -9.38
CA GLY A 117 -2.94 20.35 -8.47
C GLY A 117 -3.09 20.01 -6.98
N LYS A 118 -3.79 18.92 -6.65
CA LYS A 118 -3.92 18.39 -5.29
C LYS A 118 -3.15 17.09 -5.14
N ASP A 119 -2.61 16.87 -3.95
CA ASP A 119 -1.94 15.62 -3.57
C ASP A 119 -2.91 14.72 -2.80
N TYR A 120 -2.69 13.42 -2.92
CA TYR A 120 -3.51 12.37 -2.34
C TYR A 120 -2.63 11.25 -1.83
N VAL A 121 -2.99 10.66 -0.70
CA VAL A 121 -2.39 9.41 -0.22
C VAL A 121 -3.19 8.26 -0.79
N VAL A 122 -2.54 7.29 -1.43
CA VAL A 122 -3.16 6.06 -1.90
C VAL A 122 -2.56 4.86 -1.19
N VAL A 123 -3.41 3.94 -0.75
CA VAL A 123 -3.00 2.69 -0.10
C VAL A 123 -3.51 1.49 -0.88
N ASN A 124 -2.70 0.44 -0.90
CA ASN A 124 -3.15 -0.86 -1.37
C ASN A 124 -3.63 -1.63 -0.14
N ASP A 125 -4.94 -1.70 0.00
CA ASP A 125 -5.58 -2.51 1.03
C ASP A 125 -6.77 -3.25 0.41
N GLY A 126 -7.24 -4.28 1.10
CA GLY A 126 -8.27 -5.17 0.62
C GLY A 126 -7.96 -6.59 1.04
N SER A 127 -8.58 -6.99 2.15
CA SER A 127 -8.91 -8.39 2.38
C SER A 127 -10.18 -8.75 1.57
N VAL A 128 -10.42 -10.04 1.37
CA VAL A 128 -11.64 -10.59 0.75
C VAL A 128 -12.24 -11.62 1.70
N LEU A 129 -11.85 -11.57 2.98
CA LEU A 129 -12.37 -12.49 3.96
C LEU A 129 -13.69 -11.95 4.46
N ALA A 130 -14.74 -12.71 4.13
CA ALA A 130 -16.15 -12.49 4.44
C ALA A 130 -16.51 -12.30 5.93
N MET A 131 -15.53 -12.05 6.79
CA MET A 131 -15.64 -11.84 8.22
C MET A 131 -15.58 -10.35 8.62
N ARG A 132 -15.11 -9.43 7.77
CA ARG A 132 -15.32 -7.98 7.93
C ARG A 132 -15.96 -7.42 6.65
N LEU A 133 -16.94 -6.53 6.81
CA LEU A 133 -17.83 -6.06 5.73
C LEU A 133 -17.28 -4.85 4.97
N ASN A 134 -16.06 -4.42 5.27
CA ASN A 134 -15.52 -3.10 4.91
C ASN A 134 -14.05 -3.19 4.44
N ASP A 135 -13.71 -4.16 3.59
CA ASP A 135 -12.36 -4.29 3.06
C ASP A 135 -12.18 -3.38 1.83
N TYR A 136 -11.33 -2.33 1.89
CA TYR A 136 -11.20 -1.38 0.78
C TYR A 136 -9.76 -0.97 0.42
N PHE A 137 -9.46 -0.89 -0.88
CA PHE A 137 -8.45 0.05 -1.39
C PHE A 137 -8.95 1.46 -1.14
N LEU A 138 -8.08 2.37 -0.70
CA LEU A 138 -8.50 3.70 -0.26
C LEU A 138 -7.53 4.78 -0.78
N ALA A 139 -8.10 5.94 -1.11
CA ALA A 139 -7.33 7.18 -1.20
C ALA A 139 -7.88 8.25 -0.27
N TYR A 140 -6.96 9.05 0.26
CA TYR A 140 -7.22 10.13 1.19
C TYR A 140 -6.76 11.46 0.60
N ASP A 141 -7.49 12.53 0.87
CA ASP A 141 -6.98 13.88 0.67
C ASP A 141 -5.74 14.07 1.54
N PHE A 142 -4.64 14.49 0.92
CA PHE A 142 -3.35 14.56 1.60
C PHE A 142 -3.33 15.52 2.79
N LYS A 143 -4.13 16.59 2.74
CA LYS A 143 -4.12 17.65 3.77
C LYS A 143 -5.10 17.36 4.90
N THR A 144 -6.24 16.75 4.59
CA THR A 144 -7.30 16.56 5.59
C THR A 144 -7.39 15.14 6.12
N GLY A 145 -6.92 14.15 5.35
CA GLY A 145 -7.15 12.74 5.65
C GLY A 145 -8.57 12.26 5.35
N ASP A 146 -9.38 13.06 4.64
CA ASP A 146 -10.72 12.66 4.24
C ASP A 146 -10.66 11.61 3.13
N GLU A 147 -11.54 10.60 3.21
CA GLU A 147 -11.68 9.60 2.16
C GLU A 147 -12.15 10.26 0.85
N VAL A 148 -11.42 9.99 -0.24
CA VAL A 148 -11.72 10.50 -1.58
C VAL A 148 -12.43 9.44 -2.41
N TRP A 149 -11.92 8.21 -2.38
CA TRP A 149 -12.56 7.05 -2.98
C TRP A 149 -12.17 5.78 -2.22
N LYS A 150 -13.01 4.76 -2.39
CA LYS A 150 -12.78 3.42 -1.86
C LYS A 150 -13.21 2.33 -2.83
N MET A 151 -12.60 1.15 -2.72
CA MET A 151 -12.92 0.01 -3.60
C MET A 151 -12.75 -1.31 -2.86
N SER A 152 -13.75 -2.19 -2.88
CA SER A 152 -13.60 -3.54 -2.35
C SER A 152 -13.07 -4.55 -3.39
N GLY A 153 -12.70 -5.75 -2.93
CA GLY A 153 -12.29 -6.86 -3.81
C GLY A 153 -10.79 -6.97 -4.06
N GLY A 154 -9.97 -6.46 -3.13
CA GLY A 154 -8.53 -6.28 -3.34
C GLY A 154 -7.63 -7.51 -3.20
N GLY A 155 -8.17 -8.66 -2.81
CA GLY A 155 -7.39 -9.87 -2.57
C GLY A 155 -7.30 -10.16 -1.07
N ASP A 156 -6.26 -10.85 -0.61
CA ASP A 156 -6.00 -11.03 0.82
C ASP A 156 -4.54 -10.66 1.07
N ILE A 157 -4.20 -10.17 2.26
CA ILE A 157 -2.84 -9.79 2.69
C ILE A 157 -2.10 -8.95 1.62
N PRO A 158 -2.56 -7.72 1.33
CA PRO A 158 -1.88 -6.86 0.38
C PRO A 158 -0.52 -6.41 0.92
N ILE A 159 0.51 -6.72 0.14
CA ILE A 159 1.93 -6.36 0.34
C ILE A 159 2.43 -5.41 -0.76
N PRO A 160 2.02 -5.53 -2.04
CA PRO A 160 2.50 -4.66 -3.11
C PRO A 160 2.12 -3.19 -2.90
N THR A 161 3.07 -2.29 -3.09
CA THR A 161 2.85 -0.83 -3.07
C THR A 161 2.01 -0.40 -4.28
N PRO A 162 1.04 0.53 -4.15
CA PRO A 162 0.37 1.15 -5.29
C PRO A 162 1.38 1.83 -6.22
N ILE A 163 1.22 1.65 -7.53
CA ILE A 163 2.07 2.32 -8.52
C ILE A 163 1.33 3.53 -9.04
N VAL A 164 2.00 4.67 -9.00
CA VAL A 164 1.46 5.94 -9.49
C VAL A 164 2.13 6.28 -10.81
N SER A 165 1.31 6.56 -11.82
CA SER A 165 1.75 7.15 -13.08
C SER A 165 1.13 8.53 -13.29
N ASP A 166 1.48 9.17 -14.41
CA ASP A 166 0.87 10.43 -14.79
C ASP A 166 -0.65 10.27 -15.03
N GLU A 167 -1.08 9.13 -15.58
CA GLU A 167 -2.46 8.90 -16.03
C GLU A 167 -3.31 8.06 -15.06
N LEU A 168 -2.74 6.98 -14.52
CA LEU A 168 -3.46 5.94 -13.78
C LEU A 168 -2.70 5.51 -12.52
N LEU A 169 -3.44 4.89 -11.60
CA LEU A 169 -2.95 4.21 -10.41
C LEU A 169 -3.06 2.70 -10.66
N TYR A 170 -2.06 1.91 -10.27
CA TYR A 170 -2.06 0.47 -10.48
C TYR A 170 -1.90 -0.31 -9.18
N PHE A 171 -2.64 -1.41 -9.09
CA PHE A 171 -2.68 -2.28 -7.91
C PHE A 171 -2.58 -3.73 -8.32
N ASN A 172 -1.99 -4.54 -7.44
CA ASN A 172 -2.10 -5.99 -7.51
C ASN A 172 -2.12 -6.61 -6.12
N SER A 173 -2.69 -7.81 -6.04
CA SER A 173 -2.62 -8.69 -4.88
C SER A 173 -2.71 -10.14 -5.35
N ALA A 174 -2.26 -11.10 -4.55
CA ALA A 174 -2.40 -12.51 -4.92
C ALA A 174 -2.39 -13.54 -3.78
N HIS A 175 -2.81 -13.19 -2.56
CA HIS A 175 -3.08 -14.22 -1.57
C HIS A 175 -4.48 -14.82 -1.78
N GLY A 176 -4.57 -16.15 -1.85
CA GLY A 176 -5.86 -16.85 -1.95
C GLY A 176 -6.46 -16.94 -3.37
N ARG A 177 -7.79 -17.07 -3.45
CA ARG A 177 -8.50 -17.38 -4.72
C ARG A 177 -8.62 -16.18 -5.66
N SER A 178 -8.54 -14.97 -5.13
CA SER A 178 -8.55 -13.70 -5.86
C SER A 178 -7.11 -13.21 -6.00
N SER A 179 -6.70 -12.81 -7.20
CA SER A 179 -5.36 -12.26 -7.44
C SER A 179 -5.43 -11.11 -8.44
N PRO A 180 -6.12 -10.02 -8.08
CA PRO A 180 -6.48 -8.99 -9.04
C PRO A 180 -5.26 -8.20 -9.52
N VAL A 181 -5.38 -7.64 -10.72
CA VAL A 181 -4.57 -6.54 -11.23
C VAL A 181 -5.52 -5.46 -11.68
N LEU A 182 -5.31 -4.23 -11.24
CA LEU A 182 -6.27 -3.13 -11.44
C LEU A 182 -5.54 -1.89 -11.92
N ALA A 183 -6.20 -1.13 -12.80
CA ALA A 183 -5.87 0.26 -13.08
C ALA A 183 -7.05 1.16 -12.68
N VAL A 184 -6.78 2.10 -11.79
CA VAL A 184 -7.74 3.09 -11.27
C VAL A 184 -7.41 4.46 -11.84
N ARG A 185 -8.44 5.24 -12.14
CA ARG A 185 -8.28 6.60 -12.61
C ARG A 185 -7.95 7.53 -11.46
N LYS A 186 -7.12 8.53 -11.72
CA LYS A 186 -6.75 9.54 -10.72
C LYS A 186 -7.90 10.47 -10.33
N ASP A 187 -8.95 10.52 -11.14
CA ASP A 187 -10.18 11.28 -10.92
C ASP A 187 -11.31 10.46 -10.26
N ALA A 188 -11.02 9.23 -9.83
CA ALA A 188 -11.95 8.42 -9.08
C ALA A 188 -12.45 9.15 -7.82
N SER A 189 -13.73 8.96 -7.49
CA SER A 189 -14.38 9.57 -6.33
C SER A 189 -15.51 8.68 -5.82
N GLY A 190 -15.65 8.57 -4.50
CA GLY A 190 -16.66 7.75 -3.85
C GLY A 190 -16.37 6.25 -3.92
N ASP A 191 -17.41 5.42 -3.82
CA ASP A 191 -17.27 3.97 -3.93
C ASP A 191 -17.14 3.56 -5.40
N ILE A 192 -15.97 3.01 -5.76
CA ILE A 192 -15.65 2.54 -7.11
C ILE A 192 -15.58 1.02 -7.18
N THR A 193 -16.19 0.31 -6.22
CA THR A 193 -16.32 -1.15 -6.24
C THR A 193 -16.91 -1.64 -7.56
N LEU A 194 -16.28 -2.66 -8.15
CA LEU A 194 -16.79 -3.35 -9.33
C LEU A 194 -17.93 -4.28 -8.94
N ASN A 195 -18.98 -4.36 -9.76
CA ASN A 195 -19.98 -5.42 -9.61
C ASN A 195 -19.39 -6.76 -10.05
N GLU A 196 -20.03 -7.86 -9.65
CA GLU A 196 -19.63 -9.20 -10.07
C GLU A 196 -19.62 -9.32 -11.60
N GLY A 197 -18.46 -9.69 -12.15
CA GLY A 197 -18.25 -9.85 -13.60
C GLY A 197 -17.80 -8.59 -14.34
N ASP A 198 -17.91 -7.40 -13.73
CA ASP A 198 -17.43 -6.16 -14.33
C ASP A 198 -15.91 -6.09 -14.31
N THR A 199 -15.33 -5.46 -15.34
CA THR A 199 -13.88 -5.20 -15.45
C THR A 199 -13.52 -3.72 -15.49
N THR A 200 -14.51 -2.84 -15.48
CA THR A 200 -14.35 -1.39 -15.53
C THR A 200 -15.60 -0.72 -14.99
N ASN A 201 -15.45 0.49 -14.44
CA ASN A 201 -16.54 1.41 -14.13
C ASN A 201 -16.03 2.86 -14.27
N THR A 202 -16.70 3.81 -13.63
CA THR A 202 -16.29 5.22 -13.65
C THR A 202 -14.90 5.44 -13.03
N GLY A 203 -14.53 4.74 -11.96
CA GLY A 203 -13.24 4.87 -11.30
C GLY A 203 -12.18 3.85 -11.76
N VAL A 204 -12.58 2.66 -12.18
CA VAL A 204 -11.67 1.58 -12.61
C VAL A 204 -11.56 1.57 -14.13
N LYS A 205 -10.36 1.83 -14.66
CA LYS A 205 -10.08 1.86 -16.11
C LYS A 205 -10.10 0.47 -16.73
N TRP A 206 -9.47 -0.50 -16.08
CA TRP A 206 -9.48 -1.91 -16.48
C TRP A 206 -9.10 -2.77 -15.27
N SER A 207 -9.50 -4.04 -15.28
CA SER A 207 -9.11 -5.03 -14.28
C SER A 207 -8.94 -6.43 -14.86
N TRP A 208 -8.04 -7.18 -14.23
CA TRP A 208 -7.99 -8.64 -14.33
C TRP A 208 -8.33 -9.22 -12.96
N PRO A 209 -9.28 -10.17 -12.85
CA PRO A 209 -9.58 -10.81 -11.58
C PRO A 209 -8.45 -11.75 -11.12
N ARG A 210 -7.55 -12.13 -12.04
CA ARG A 210 -6.43 -13.03 -11.79
C ARG A 210 -5.19 -12.62 -12.57
N GLY A 211 -4.03 -12.74 -11.93
CA GLY A 211 -2.73 -12.43 -12.54
C GLY A 211 -1.84 -11.51 -11.72
N GLY A 212 -2.30 -11.06 -10.55
CA GLY A 212 -1.51 -10.31 -9.61
C GLY A 212 -0.35 -11.12 -9.03
N SER A 213 0.67 -10.41 -8.57
CA SER A 213 1.72 -10.98 -7.74
C SER A 213 1.33 -10.87 -6.27
N TYR A 214 1.75 -11.86 -5.46
CA TYR A 214 1.45 -11.88 -4.03
C TYR A 214 2.30 -10.85 -3.29
N LEU A 215 3.62 -10.94 -3.44
CA LEU A 215 4.58 -10.13 -2.67
C LEU A 215 5.12 -8.93 -3.44
N HIS A 216 5.20 -9.03 -4.77
CA HIS A 216 5.97 -8.05 -5.55
C HIS A 216 5.08 -6.93 -6.09
N THR A 217 5.51 -5.70 -5.86
CA THR A 217 5.07 -4.52 -6.61
C THR A 217 5.42 -4.68 -8.09
N MET A 218 4.46 -4.42 -8.99
CA MET A 218 4.75 -4.42 -10.43
C MET A 218 5.71 -3.27 -10.78
N LEU A 219 6.44 -3.42 -11.89
CA LEU A 219 7.23 -2.34 -12.46
C LEU A 219 6.44 -1.67 -13.59
N LEU A 220 6.25 -0.37 -13.53
CA LEU A 220 5.77 0.42 -14.66
C LEU A 220 6.98 0.96 -15.44
N TYR A 221 7.08 0.62 -16.71
CA TYR A 221 8.17 1.09 -17.58
C TYR A 221 7.72 1.16 -19.04
N ASN A 222 7.94 2.32 -19.68
CA ASN A 222 7.61 2.59 -21.09
C ASN A 222 6.16 2.23 -21.47
N GLY A 223 5.19 2.54 -20.62
CA GLY A 223 3.78 2.24 -20.87
C GLY A 223 3.38 0.79 -20.63
N TYR A 224 4.26 -0.02 -20.02
CA TYR A 224 3.99 -1.42 -19.71
C TYR A 224 4.11 -1.72 -18.21
N LEU A 225 3.26 -2.60 -17.71
CA LEU A 225 3.32 -3.16 -16.37
C LEU A 225 3.97 -4.55 -16.40
N TYR A 226 5.02 -4.73 -15.63
CA TYR A 226 5.72 -6.00 -15.46
C TYR A 226 5.42 -6.57 -14.07
N SER A 227 4.72 -7.69 -14.05
CA SER A 227 4.38 -8.44 -12.83
C SER A 227 5.25 -9.69 -12.73
N VAL A 228 6.07 -9.76 -11.67
CA VAL A 228 6.92 -10.92 -11.37
C VAL A 228 6.28 -11.71 -10.23
N HIS A 229 6.00 -12.98 -10.47
CA HIS A 229 5.42 -13.89 -9.48
C HIS A 229 6.51 -14.66 -8.72
N PHE A 230 6.21 -15.06 -7.48
CA PHE A 230 7.13 -15.85 -6.64
C PHE A 230 7.61 -17.16 -7.26
N ASN A 231 6.87 -17.69 -8.25
CA ASN A 231 7.20 -18.92 -8.97
C ASN A 231 8.04 -18.68 -10.24
N GLY A 232 8.62 -17.49 -10.41
CA GLY A 232 9.48 -17.14 -11.55
C GLY A 232 8.74 -16.86 -12.86
N LYS A 233 7.41 -16.74 -12.83
CA LYS A 233 6.62 -16.26 -13.97
C LYS A 233 6.70 -14.74 -14.06
N ILE A 234 6.84 -14.22 -15.28
CA ILE A 234 6.71 -12.79 -15.59
C ILE A 234 5.52 -12.59 -16.53
N THR A 235 4.69 -11.61 -16.22
CA THR A 235 3.60 -11.14 -17.08
C THR A 235 3.86 -9.68 -17.43
N CYS A 236 3.87 -9.35 -18.71
CA CYS A 236 3.90 -7.97 -19.20
C CYS A 236 2.53 -7.60 -19.75
N MET A 237 2.02 -6.44 -19.33
CA MET A 237 0.72 -5.89 -19.75
C MET A 237 0.91 -4.48 -20.28
N ASP A 238 0.15 -4.10 -21.29
CA ASP A 238 -0.03 -2.69 -21.65
C ASP A 238 -0.69 -1.97 -20.47
N ALA A 239 -0.10 -0.86 -20.02
CA ALA A 239 -0.56 -0.17 -18.82
C ALA A 239 -1.89 0.59 -19.06
N GLY A 240 -2.15 1.02 -20.29
CA GLY A 240 -3.34 1.81 -20.63
C GLY A 240 -4.62 0.97 -20.74
N ASN A 241 -4.51 -0.29 -21.16
CA ASN A 241 -5.66 -1.15 -21.41
C ASN A 241 -5.61 -2.54 -20.75
N GLY A 242 -4.48 -2.93 -20.14
CA GLY A 242 -4.31 -4.21 -19.46
C GLY A 242 -4.07 -5.40 -20.39
N GLU A 243 -3.96 -5.21 -21.71
CA GLU A 243 -3.69 -6.29 -22.66
C GLU A 243 -2.37 -6.98 -22.34
N ILE A 244 -2.38 -8.31 -22.27
CA ILE A 244 -1.18 -9.08 -21.99
C ILE A 244 -0.30 -9.12 -23.25
N ILE A 245 0.85 -8.47 -23.20
CA ILE A 245 1.83 -8.47 -24.28
C ILE A 245 2.60 -9.79 -24.31
N PHE A 246 3.05 -10.27 -23.15
CA PHE A 246 3.65 -11.59 -23.04
C PHE A 246 3.53 -12.20 -21.65
N ARG A 247 3.67 -13.52 -21.59
CA ARG A 247 3.80 -14.31 -20.36
C ARG A 247 4.89 -15.34 -20.55
N GLU A 248 5.88 -15.31 -19.68
CA GLU A 248 6.97 -16.28 -19.70
C GLU A 248 7.19 -16.90 -18.33
N LYS A 249 7.64 -18.15 -18.32
CA LYS A 249 8.10 -18.86 -17.14
C LYS A 249 9.61 -19.07 -17.30
N ASN A 250 10.40 -18.71 -16.30
CA ASN A 250 11.87 -18.76 -16.35
C ASN A 250 12.47 -17.82 -17.42
N TRP A 251 12.09 -16.54 -17.39
CA TRP A 251 12.64 -15.53 -18.30
C TRP A 251 14.17 -15.46 -18.16
N GLN A 252 14.90 -15.68 -19.26
CA GLN A 252 16.37 -15.66 -19.29
C GLN A 252 16.96 -14.35 -19.86
N GLY A 253 16.14 -13.31 -20.04
CA GLY A 253 16.54 -12.08 -20.71
C GLY A 253 16.65 -12.27 -22.23
N ARG A 254 16.07 -11.35 -23.00
CA ARG A 254 16.34 -11.21 -24.43
C ARG A 254 16.61 -9.75 -24.73
#